data_AF-A0A847CZZ9-F1
#
_entry.id   AF-A0A847CZZ9-F1
#
_cell.length_a   1.000
_cell.length_b   1.000
_cell.length_c   1.000
_cell.angle_alpha   90.00
_cell.angle_beta   90.00
_cell.angle_gamma   90.00
#
_symmetry.space_group_name_H-M   'P 1'
#
loop_
_entity.id
_entity.type
_entity.pdbx_description
1 polymer ?
#
loop_
_entity_poly.entity_id
_entity_poly.type
_entity_poly.pdbx_seq_one_letter_code
_entity_poly.pdbx_strand_id
1 'polypeptide(L)'
;MDNKINIPTAGICGHIGVGHAHSHLGFIQDDSAGFSVVATLLKDTYPANTKIKSVNVDLEKAIISVFTYDNGHGEVFVPSGMTPWEKKIIETIKDEDGIFSQRIVLESFGRIYGQGAMEVAASLQGAIALSVLDTFYKKYPKNFLIEDEDIPGNNGKILGTYIEIDGITLSVLLTINSTVGGLGPVEDMEGNISLGNKGKLMKKLNLEKLPTIIVESKNYSPQGCDHLEENTFLIRGNNEFDNITVAKSLVKASEDLNMPYDYNFKAFPRDTNILFENSQSLANEIIKLGEKFKKAETSREKVEVIWKLNKLSREDAGGVTFMSNDLNESVGGAGALKGTSAILSLLVTPKYIKYEKIPYMTEKDVDDYLKIIKKAVEILSNDIDNAVYELEGKWDFKEEKFEYLFEDNMEV
;
A
#
# COMPACT_ATOMS: atom_id res chain seq x y z
N MET A 1 -20.94 -27.25 6.36
CA MET A 1 -19.75 -27.59 5.56
C MET A 1 -18.64 -27.82 6.55
N ASP A 2 -18.38 -29.10 6.86
CA ASP A 2 -17.19 -29.51 7.61
C ASP A 2 -16.00 -29.47 6.65
N ASN A 3 -15.59 -28.27 6.25
CA ASN A 3 -14.30 -28.09 5.61
C ASN A 3 -13.27 -28.26 6.72
N LYS A 4 -12.53 -29.37 6.70
CA LYS A 4 -11.19 -29.38 7.28
C LYS A 4 -10.43 -28.25 6.58
N ILE A 5 -10.40 -27.08 7.20
CA ILE A 5 -9.53 -25.99 6.76
C ILE A 5 -8.12 -26.55 6.94
N ASN A 6 -7.47 -26.89 5.82
CA ASN A 6 -6.05 -27.19 5.84
C ASN A 6 -5.35 -25.99 6.49
N ILE A 7 -4.46 -26.28 7.43
CA ILE A 7 -3.67 -25.24 8.09
C ILE A 7 -2.91 -24.49 6.98
N PRO A 8 -3.05 -23.15 6.88
CA PRO A 8 -2.39 -22.39 5.83
C PRO A 8 -0.87 -22.57 5.90
N THR A 9 -0.23 -22.68 4.74
CA THR A 9 1.22 -22.86 4.61
C THR A 9 1.96 -21.53 4.65
N ALA A 10 1.41 -20.49 4.02
CA ALA A 10 2.04 -19.18 3.93
C ALA A 10 0.98 -18.06 3.85
N GLY A 11 1.45 -16.83 4.07
CA GLY A 11 0.69 -15.59 3.97
C GLY A 11 0.96 -14.83 2.66
N ILE A 12 -0.04 -14.11 2.16
CA ILE A 12 0.13 -13.05 1.16
C ILE A 12 -0.56 -11.79 1.68
N CYS A 13 0.19 -10.70 1.83
CA CYS A 13 -0.34 -9.40 2.19
C CYS A 13 -0.17 -8.42 1.04
N GLY A 14 -1.22 -7.67 0.72
CA GLY A 14 -1.17 -6.54 -0.19
C GLY A 14 -1.91 -5.37 0.44
N HIS A 15 -1.49 -4.15 0.09
CA HIS A 15 -2.13 -2.95 0.60
C HIS A 15 -2.28 -1.87 -0.47
N ILE A 16 -2.92 -0.78 -0.08
CA ILE A 16 -2.95 0.47 -0.82
C ILE A 16 -2.77 1.63 0.15
N GLY A 17 -1.73 2.43 -0.08
CA GLY A 17 -1.59 3.78 0.44
C GLY A 17 -2.38 4.80 -0.37
N VAL A 18 -3.56 5.20 0.09
CA VAL A 18 -4.41 6.14 -0.64
C VAL A 18 -3.74 7.51 -0.74
N GLY A 19 -3.45 7.94 -1.98
CA GLY A 19 -2.74 9.17 -2.29
C GLY A 19 -1.22 9.09 -2.18
N HIS A 20 -0.64 7.95 -1.79
CA HIS A 20 0.79 7.82 -1.52
C HIS A 20 1.65 7.64 -2.79
N ALA A 21 1.68 8.65 -3.65
CA ALA A 21 2.41 8.60 -4.91
C ALA A 21 3.88 9.03 -4.82
N HIS A 22 4.27 9.78 -3.79
CA HIS A 22 5.61 10.36 -3.66
C HIS A 22 6.15 10.19 -2.25
N SER A 23 7.48 10.11 -2.15
CA SER A 23 8.22 10.06 -0.90
C SER A 23 9.56 10.79 -1.07
N HIS A 24 10.29 10.95 0.04
CA HIS A 24 11.60 11.59 0.09
C HIS A 24 12.60 11.00 -0.91
N LEU A 25 13.64 11.79 -1.25
CA LEU A 25 14.74 11.40 -2.15
C LEU A 25 14.29 11.09 -3.60
N GLY A 26 13.17 11.67 -4.04
CA GLY A 26 12.66 11.51 -5.39
C GLY A 26 12.05 10.15 -5.66
N PHE A 27 11.62 9.44 -4.61
CA PHE A 27 10.88 8.20 -4.71
C PHE A 27 9.44 8.48 -5.18
N ILE A 28 8.98 7.73 -6.18
CA ILE A 28 7.64 7.89 -6.78
C ILE A 28 7.04 6.51 -7.03
N GLN A 29 5.77 6.29 -6.68
CA GLN A 29 5.18 4.96 -6.73
C GLN A 29 3.70 4.91 -7.13
N ASP A 30 3.30 3.73 -7.59
CA ASP A 30 1.97 3.20 -7.40
C ASP A 30 1.96 2.30 -6.17
N ASP A 31 1.48 2.87 -5.07
CA ASP A 31 1.36 2.18 -3.79
C ASP A 31 0.13 1.27 -3.71
N SER A 32 -0.71 1.27 -4.75
CA SER A 32 -1.82 0.33 -4.90
C SER A 32 -1.45 -0.98 -5.59
N ALA A 33 -0.15 -1.25 -5.81
CA ALA A 33 0.31 -2.48 -6.45
C ALA A 33 -0.08 -3.73 -5.66
N GLY A 34 0.17 -3.73 -4.34
CA GLY A 34 -0.24 -4.82 -3.46
C GLY A 34 -1.74 -5.08 -3.52
N PHE A 35 -2.52 -4.00 -3.50
CA PHE A 35 -3.97 -4.05 -3.65
C PHE A 35 -4.40 -4.65 -4.98
N SER A 36 -3.81 -4.19 -6.09
CA SER A 36 -4.15 -4.65 -7.45
C SER A 36 -3.88 -6.16 -7.60
N VAL A 37 -2.73 -6.62 -7.10
CA VAL A 37 -2.29 -8.02 -7.18
C VAL A 37 -3.17 -8.91 -6.30
N VAL A 38 -3.35 -8.53 -5.02
CA VAL A 38 -4.14 -9.35 -4.09
C VAL A 38 -5.61 -9.35 -4.46
N ALA A 39 -6.20 -8.22 -4.87
CA ALA A 39 -7.58 -8.20 -5.34
C ALA A 39 -7.78 -9.08 -6.59
N THR A 40 -6.81 -9.12 -7.50
CA THR A 40 -6.86 -10.02 -8.66
C THR A 40 -6.72 -11.49 -8.25
N LEU A 41 -5.84 -11.80 -7.31
CA LEU A 41 -5.72 -13.14 -6.73
C LEU A 41 -7.03 -13.61 -6.06
N LEU A 42 -7.69 -12.70 -5.33
CA LEU A 42 -9.01 -12.96 -4.75
C LEU A 42 -10.06 -13.16 -5.84
N LYS A 43 -10.02 -12.40 -6.94
CA LYS A 43 -10.92 -12.54 -8.09
C LYS A 43 -10.75 -13.87 -8.83
N ASP A 44 -9.53 -14.41 -8.91
CA ASP A 44 -9.26 -15.75 -9.45
C ASP A 44 -9.98 -16.84 -8.64
N THR A 45 -10.02 -16.70 -7.31
CA THR A 45 -10.62 -17.68 -6.38
C THR A 45 -12.13 -17.45 -6.19
N TYR A 46 -12.53 -16.19 -6.10
CA TYR A 46 -13.87 -15.70 -5.79
C TYR A 46 -14.30 -14.70 -6.87
N PRO A 47 -14.76 -15.18 -8.05
CA PRO A 47 -15.05 -14.34 -9.20
C PRO A 47 -16.03 -13.21 -8.89
N ALA A 48 -15.55 -11.97 -8.86
CA ALA A 48 -16.31 -10.76 -8.61
C ALA A 48 -16.14 -9.75 -9.74
N ASN A 49 -17.23 -9.06 -10.09
CA ASN A 49 -17.22 -7.95 -11.04
C ASN A 49 -16.94 -6.64 -10.30
N THR A 50 -15.65 -6.34 -10.20
CA THR A 50 -15.06 -5.15 -9.57
C THR A 50 -15.17 -3.88 -10.43
N LYS A 51 -15.80 -3.97 -11.61
CA LYS A 51 -16.01 -2.79 -12.45
C LYS A 51 -16.99 -1.81 -11.83
N ILE A 52 -16.72 -0.54 -12.03
CA ILE A 52 -17.53 0.56 -11.52
C ILE A 52 -18.83 0.64 -12.34
N LYS A 53 -19.96 0.42 -11.67
CA LYS A 53 -21.30 0.52 -12.26
C LYS A 53 -21.78 1.97 -12.32
N SER A 54 -21.51 2.72 -11.26
CA SER A 54 -21.90 4.12 -11.13
C SER A 54 -21.12 4.82 -10.03
N VAL A 55 -21.00 6.14 -10.16
CA VAL A 55 -20.46 7.02 -9.11
C VAL A 55 -21.51 8.07 -8.80
N ASN A 56 -21.67 8.40 -7.52
CA ASN A 56 -22.45 9.53 -7.06
C ASN A 56 -21.53 10.54 -6.39
N VAL A 57 -21.57 11.78 -6.87
CA VAL A 57 -20.85 12.91 -6.25
C VAL A 57 -21.90 13.87 -5.68
N ASP A 58 -21.95 13.92 -4.35
CA ASP A 58 -22.77 14.84 -3.58
C ASP A 58 -21.96 16.11 -3.29
N LEU A 59 -22.27 17.19 -4.02
CA LEU A 59 -21.57 18.46 -3.90
C LEU A 59 -21.92 19.21 -2.61
N GLU A 60 -23.09 18.96 -2.01
CA GLU A 60 -23.51 19.63 -0.78
C GLU A 60 -22.86 18.98 0.45
N LYS A 61 -22.76 17.65 0.45
CA LYS A 61 -22.11 16.90 1.53
C LYS A 61 -20.61 16.71 1.33
N ALA A 62 -20.10 17.03 0.16
CA ALA A 62 -18.73 16.75 -0.26
C ALA A 62 -18.37 15.26 -0.14
N ILE A 63 -19.22 14.39 -0.68
CA ILE A 63 -19.04 12.93 -0.61
C ILE A 63 -18.93 12.34 -2.02
N ILE A 64 -17.97 11.43 -2.19
CA ILE A 64 -17.84 10.55 -3.36
C ILE A 64 -18.29 9.15 -2.94
N SER A 65 -19.31 8.61 -3.61
CA SER A 65 -19.77 7.22 -3.42
C SER A 65 -19.58 6.43 -4.73
N VAL A 66 -18.82 5.34 -4.69
CA VAL A 66 -18.56 4.45 -5.83
C VAL A 66 -19.30 3.13 -5.64
N PHE A 67 -19.98 2.67 -6.69
CA PHE A 67 -20.73 1.42 -6.69
C PHE A 67 -20.21 0.48 -7.79
N THR A 68 -19.95 -0.78 -7.44
CA THR A 68 -19.54 -1.79 -8.42
C THR A 68 -20.73 -2.60 -8.97
N TYR A 69 -20.52 -3.37 -10.03
CA TYR A 69 -21.55 -4.22 -10.62
C TYR A 69 -22.06 -5.31 -9.67
N ASP A 70 -21.22 -5.80 -8.78
CA ASP A 70 -21.57 -6.80 -7.77
C ASP A 70 -21.93 -6.16 -6.40
N ASN A 71 -22.44 -4.92 -6.44
CA ASN A 71 -23.02 -4.19 -5.30
C ASN A 71 -22.04 -3.77 -4.19
N GLY A 72 -20.74 -3.79 -4.46
CA GLY A 72 -19.75 -3.15 -3.60
C GLY A 72 -19.97 -1.65 -3.55
N HIS A 73 -19.69 -1.05 -2.39
CA HIS A 73 -19.89 0.35 -2.10
C HIS A 73 -18.69 0.90 -1.32
N GLY A 74 -18.12 1.99 -1.82
CA GLY A 74 -17.09 2.75 -1.11
C GLY A 74 -17.49 4.22 -1.07
N GLU A 75 -17.29 4.85 0.08
CA GLU A 75 -17.69 6.23 0.32
C GLU A 75 -16.58 7.00 1.03
N VAL A 76 -16.24 8.18 0.52
CA VAL A 76 -15.20 9.04 1.11
C VAL A 76 -15.64 10.49 1.06
N PHE A 77 -15.45 11.19 2.18
CA PHE A 77 -15.65 12.64 2.33
C PHE A 77 -14.47 13.43 1.72
N VAL A 78 -14.71 14.65 1.25
CA VAL A 78 -13.69 15.55 0.69
C VAL A 78 -13.71 16.89 1.45
N PRO A 79 -12.70 17.21 2.28
CA PRO A 79 -12.73 18.37 3.17
C PRO A 79 -12.94 19.70 2.47
N SER A 80 -12.25 19.92 1.34
CA SER A 80 -12.36 21.15 0.55
C SER A 80 -13.60 21.22 -0.34
N GLY A 81 -14.47 20.21 -0.32
CA GLY A 81 -15.58 20.10 -1.24
C GLY A 81 -15.17 19.70 -2.65
N MET A 82 -16.14 19.74 -3.56
CA MET A 82 -15.95 19.45 -4.97
C MET A 82 -16.76 20.42 -5.82
N THR A 83 -16.30 20.63 -7.05
CA THR A 83 -16.96 21.45 -8.06
C THR A 83 -17.83 20.58 -8.99
N PRO A 84 -18.79 21.18 -9.71
CA PRO A 84 -19.53 20.49 -10.76
C PRO A 84 -18.65 19.95 -11.90
N TRP A 85 -17.43 20.45 -12.08
CA TRP A 85 -16.50 19.98 -13.11
C TRP A 85 -15.75 18.74 -12.66
N GLU A 86 -15.28 18.69 -11.41
CA GLU A 86 -14.72 17.49 -10.81
C GLU A 86 -15.75 16.36 -10.79
N LYS A 87 -17.02 16.66 -10.47
CA LYS A 87 -18.12 15.70 -10.61
C LYS A 87 -18.20 15.08 -12.01
N LYS A 88 -18.15 15.91 -13.06
CA LYS A 88 -18.19 15.41 -14.44
C LYS A 88 -17.00 14.54 -14.80
N ILE A 89 -15.81 14.87 -14.30
CA ILE A 89 -14.60 14.06 -14.50
C ILE A 89 -14.75 12.73 -13.76
N ILE A 90 -15.16 12.75 -12.49
CA ILE A 90 -15.35 11.54 -11.68
C ILE A 90 -16.38 10.60 -12.30
N GLU A 91 -17.47 11.14 -12.86
CA GLU A 91 -18.53 10.33 -13.49
C GLU A 91 -18.07 9.60 -14.76
N THR A 92 -16.92 9.93 -15.36
CA THR A 92 -16.43 9.24 -16.56
C THR A 92 -15.79 7.89 -16.29
N ILE A 93 -15.46 7.55 -15.04
CA ILE A 93 -14.77 6.29 -14.68
C ILE A 93 -15.66 5.05 -14.75
N LYS A 94 -16.89 5.20 -15.23
CA LYS A 94 -17.84 4.10 -15.37
C LYS A 94 -17.23 3.00 -16.25
N ASP A 95 -17.48 1.75 -15.87
CA ASP A 95 -17.02 0.53 -16.53
C ASP A 95 -15.50 0.24 -16.42
N GLU A 96 -14.73 1.13 -15.79
CA GLU A 96 -13.36 0.88 -15.37
C GLU A 96 -13.30 -0.18 -14.26
N ASP A 97 -12.24 -0.98 -14.25
CA ASP A 97 -12.02 -1.99 -13.20
C ASP A 97 -11.37 -1.36 -11.97
N GLY A 98 -12.11 -1.29 -10.86
CA GLY A 98 -11.67 -0.62 -9.63
C GLY A 98 -10.41 -1.22 -8.99
N ILE A 99 -9.99 -2.42 -9.41
CA ILE A 99 -8.70 -3.01 -9.01
C ILE A 99 -7.53 -2.06 -9.33
N PHE A 100 -7.61 -1.31 -10.43
CA PHE A 100 -6.57 -0.37 -10.87
C PHE A 100 -6.87 1.07 -10.43
N SER A 101 -7.17 1.26 -9.13
CA SER A 101 -7.68 2.51 -8.58
C SER A 101 -6.78 3.73 -8.85
N GLN A 102 -5.45 3.59 -8.70
CA GLN A 102 -4.52 4.68 -9.00
C GLN A 102 -4.51 5.03 -10.49
N ARG A 103 -4.53 4.03 -11.39
CA ARG A 103 -4.60 4.25 -12.84
C ARG A 103 -5.83 5.06 -13.21
N ILE A 104 -7.00 4.68 -12.69
CA ILE A 104 -8.27 5.39 -12.95
C ILE A 104 -8.16 6.87 -12.56
N VAL A 105 -7.57 7.16 -11.40
CA VAL A 105 -7.38 8.53 -10.92
C VAL A 105 -6.39 9.30 -11.81
N LEU A 106 -5.29 8.68 -12.23
CA LEU A 106 -4.32 9.29 -13.13
C LEU A 106 -4.91 9.56 -14.52
N GLU A 107 -5.72 8.67 -15.07
CA GLU A 107 -6.41 8.89 -16.35
C GLU A 107 -7.45 10.02 -16.26
N SER A 108 -8.07 10.19 -15.08
CA SER A 108 -9.10 11.20 -14.85
C SER A 108 -8.51 12.60 -14.58
N PHE A 109 -7.50 12.69 -13.71
CA PHE A 109 -6.94 13.95 -13.20
C PHE A 109 -5.52 14.26 -13.69
N GLY A 110 -4.84 13.29 -14.33
CA GLY A 110 -3.46 13.40 -14.80
C GLY A 110 -2.40 13.22 -13.72
N ARG A 111 -2.74 13.39 -12.44
CA ARG A 111 -1.85 13.26 -11.27
C ARG A 111 -2.64 12.85 -10.03
N ILE A 112 -1.92 12.35 -9.04
CA ILE A 112 -2.40 12.13 -7.68
C ILE A 112 -1.29 12.52 -6.70
N TYR A 113 -1.66 13.23 -5.63
CA TYR A 113 -0.77 13.61 -4.54
C TYR A 113 -1.54 13.55 -3.22
N GLY A 114 -0.93 12.95 -2.20
CA GLY A 114 -1.43 12.95 -0.83
C GLY A 114 -1.19 14.28 -0.11
N GLN A 115 -1.16 14.25 1.22
CA GLN A 115 -0.92 15.38 2.12
C GLN A 115 -1.88 16.56 1.88
N GLY A 116 -3.12 16.24 1.49
CA GLY A 116 -4.14 17.24 1.16
C GLY A 116 -3.86 18.01 -0.14
N ALA A 117 -2.84 17.66 -0.93
CA ALA A 117 -2.49 18.39 -2.14
C ALA A 117 -3.48 18.12 -3.29
N MET A 118 -4.05 16.91 -3.36
CA MET A 118 -5.12 16.56 -4.30
C MET A 118 -6.21 15.72 -3.61
N GLU A 119 -6.88 16.31 -2.61
CA GLU A 119 -7.93 15.68 -1.80
C GLU A 119 -8.99 14.94 -2.65
N VAL A 120 -9.49 15.56 -3.72
CA VAL A 120 -10.51 14.95 -4.60
C VAL A 120 -9.98 13.68 -5.28
N ALA A 121 -8.74 13.69 -5.77
CA ALA A 121 -8.14 12.56 -6.47
C ALA A 121 -7.82 11.41 -5.50
N ALA A 122 -7.27 11.72 -4.32
CA ALA A 122 -7.00 10.74 -3.28
C ALA A 122 -8.31 10.16 -2.71
N SER A 123 -9.31 10.98 -2.41
CA SER A 123 -10.62 10.50 -1.96
C SER A 123 -11.33 9.63 -3.01
N LEU A 124 -11.18 9.93 -4.30
CA LEU A 124 -11.69 9.05 -5.35
C LEU A 124 -10.99 7.69 -5.33
N GLN A 125 -9.65 7.66 -5.22
CA GLN A 125 -8.90 6.40 -5.11
C GLN A 125 -9.39 5.56 -3.93
N GLY A 126 -9.57 6.19 -2.76
CA GLY A 126 -10.08 5.54 -1.54
C GLY A 126 -11.50 5.00 -1.74
N ALA A 127 -12.42 5.77 -2.33
CA ALA A 127 -13.79 5.32 -2.59
C ALA A 127 -13.81 4.13 -3.57
N ILE A 128 -12.97 4.14 -4.61
CA ILE A 128 -12.82 3.00 -5.53
C ILE A 128 -12.32 1.77 -4.77
N ALA A 129 -11.22 1.89 -4.02
CA ALA A 129 -10.63 0.76 -3.30
C ALA A 129 -11.60 0.14 -2.29
N LEU A 130 -12.28 0.97 -1.49
CA LEU A 130 -13.31 0.53 -0.53
C LEU A 130 -14.44 -0.21 -1.25
N SER A 131 -14.88 0.27 -2.41
CA SER A 131 -15.95 -0.38 -3.18
C SER A 131 -15.56 -1.77 -3.68
N VAL A 132 -14.30 -1.97 -4.09
CA VAL A 132 -13.78 -3.27 -4.53
C VAL A 132 -13.72 -4.25 -3.37
N LEU A 133 -13.18 -3.82 -2.22
CA LEU A 133 -13.11 -4.65 -1.02
C LEU A 133 -14.52 -5.09 -0.58
N ASP A 134 -15.45 -4.14 -0.52
CA ASP A 134 -16.85 -4.41 -0.16
C ASP A 134 -17.57 -5.30 -1.19
N THR A 135 -17.14 -5.27 -2.47
CA THR A 135 -17.65 -6.19 -3.51
C THR A 135 -17.40 -7.65 -3.14
N PHE A 136 -16.17 -7.99 -2.74
CA PHE A 136 -15.82 -9.35 -2.34
C PHE A 136 -16.61 -9.78 -1.11
N TYR A 137 -16.66 -8.92 -0.09
CA TYR A 137 -17.36 -9.21 1.15
C TYR A 137 -18.86 -9.44 0.92
N LYS A 138 -19.54 -8.56 0.17
CA LYS A 138 -20.99 -8.71 -0.09
C LYS A 138 -21.32 -9.91 -0.95
N LYS A 139 -20.47 -10.25 -1.93
CA LYS A 139 -20.71 -11.39 -2.82
C LYS A 139 -20.44 -12.72 -2.13
N TYR A 140 -19.44 -12.77 -1.25
CA TYR A 140 -19.01 -13.99 -0.56
C TYR A 140 -18.90 -13.80 0.96
N PRO A 141 -19.98 -13.42 1.67
CA PRO A 141 -19.93 -12.99 3.07
C PRO A 141 -19.55 -14.09 4.05
N LYS A 142 -19.58 -15.36 3.63
CA LYS A 142 -19.16 -16.52 4.44
C LYS A 142 -17.69 -16.87 4.27
N ASN A 143 -17.04 -16.32 3.25
CA ASN A 143 -15.66 -16.64 2.88
C ASN A 143 -14.67 -15.59 3.37
N PHE A 144 -15.14 -14.37 3.61
CA PHE A 144 -14.29 -13.24 3.99
C PHE A 144 -14.52 -12.81 5.44
N LEU A 145 -13.42 -12.49 6.11
CA LEU A 145 -13.40 -11.67 7.32
C LEU A 145 -13.15 -10.22 6.91
N ILE A 146 -13.82 -9.30 7.58
CA ILE A 146 -13.66 -7.86 7.35
C ILE A 146 -13.61 -7.15 8.70
N GLU A 147 -12.76 -6.14 8.82
CA GLU A 147 -12.74 -5.21 9.95
C GLU A 147 -12.46 -3.79 9.42
N ASP A 148 -12.88 -2.78 10.17
CA ASP A 148 -12.48 -1.39 9.93
C ASP A 148 -11.06 -1.16 10.46
N GLU A 149 -10.30 -0.30 9.77
CA GLU A 149 -9.03 0.20 10.30
C GLU A 149 -9.32 1.13 11.49
N ASP A 150 -8.67 0.88 12.62
CA ASP A 150 -8.97 1.51 13.91
C ASP A 150 -7.96 2.58 14.35
N ILE A 151 -7.08 3.02 13.45
CA ILE A 151 -6.23 4.19 13.70
C ILE A 151 -7.08 5.46 13.62
N PRO A 152 -7.05 6.34 14.64
CA PRO A 152 -7.80 7.59 14.63
C PRO A 152 -7.51 8.43 13.39
N GLY A 153 -8.57 8.94 12.75
CA GLY A 153 -8.46 9.72 11.51
C GLY A 153 -8.39 8.89 10.23
N ASN A 154 -8.27 7.56 10.32
CA ASN A 154 -8.33 6.67 9.16
C ASN A 154 -9.77 6.24 8.85
N ASN A 155 -10.00 5.91 7.58
CA ASN A 155 -11.25 5.37 7.04
C ASN A 155 -11.02 4.12 6.17
N GLY A 156 -9.88 3.46 6.39
CA GLY A 156 -9.51 2.22 5.73
C GLY A 156 -10.29 1.00 6.19
N LYS A 157 -10.06 -0.12 5.52
CA LYS A 157 -10.66 -1.43 5.82
C LYS A 157 -9.66 -2.54 5.58
N ILE A 158 -9.85 -3.65 6.30
CA ILE A 158 -9.06 -4.86 6.18
C ILE A 158 -9.98 -5.99 5.77
N LEU A 159 -9.60 -6.73 4.72
CA LEU A 159 -10.28 -7.93 4.26
C LEU A 159 -9.29 -9.09 4.28
N GLY A 160 -9.74 -10.26 4.74
CA GLY A 160 -8.91 -11.45 4.62
C GLY A 160 -9.69 -12.74 4.53
N THR A 161 -9.02 -13.77 4.03
CA THR A 161 -9.61 -15.07 3.72
C THR A 161 -8.53 -16.15 3.60
N TYR A 162 -8.97 -17.39 3.44
CA TYR A 162 -8.13 -18.47 2.94
C TYR A 162 -8.42 -18.72 1.47
N ILE A 163 -7.38 -18.96 0.68
CA ILE A 163 -7.46 -19.45 -0.70
C ILE A 163 -6.62 -20.71 -0.87
N GLU A 164 -6.81 -21.41 -1.98
CA GLU A 164 -5.99 -22.55 -2.37
C GLU A 164 -5.37 -22.31 -3.74
N ILE A 165 -4.05 -22.49 -3.86
CA ILE A 165 -3.31 -22.43 -5.12
C ILE A 165 -2.57 -23.75 -5.26
N ASP A 166 -2.89 -24.53 -6.30
CA ASP A 166 -2.25 -25.81 -6.61
C ASP A 166 -2.15 -26.77 -5.40
N GLY A 167 -3.20 -26.81 -4.58
CA GLY A 167 -3.28 -27.65 -3.37
C GLY A 167 -2.61 -27.05 -2.12
N ILE A 168 -2.01 -25.87 -2.22
CA ILE A 168 -1.39 -25.14 -1.11
C ILE A 168 -2.41 -24.13 -0.57
N THR A 169 -2.79 -24.28 0.70
CA THR A 169 -3.68 -23.33 1.38
C THR A 169 -2.90 -22.10 1.82
N LEU A 170 -3.39 -20.92 1.47
CA LEU A 170 -2.77 -19.64 1.79
C LEU A 170 -3.72 -18.77 2.61
N SER A 171 -3.13 -17.99 3.50
CA SER A 171 -3.80 -16.92 4.22
C SER A 171 -3.57 -15.60 3.50
N VAL A 172 -4.64 -14.91 3.11
CA VAL A 172 -4.55 -13.70 2.28
C VAL A 172 -5.15 -12.50 2.99
N LEU A 173 -4.43 -11.39 2.96
CA LEU A 173 -4.81 -10.13 3.57
C LEU A 173 -4.73 -8.99 2.55
N LEU A 174 -5.79 -8.19 2.51
CA LEU A 174 -5.89 -6.95 1.73
C LEU A 174 -6.19 -5.79 2.68
N THR A 175 -5.29 -4.83 2.76
CA THR A 175 -5.44 -3.64 3.61
C THR A 175 -5.66 -2.41 2.73
N ILE A 176 -6.59 -1.54 3.13
CA ILE A 176 -6.71 -0.20 2.57
C ILE A 176 -6.24 0.76 3.65
N ASN A 177 -5.09 1.40 3.46
CA ASN A 177 -4.58 2.45 4.32
C ASN A 177 -5.05 3.79 3.77
N SER A 178 -6.02 4.39 4.46
CA SER A 178 -6.67 5.62 3.97
C SER A 178 -6.99 6.52 5.14
N THR A 179 -6.58 7.79 5.04
CA THR A 179 -7.02 8.83 5.95
C THR A 179 -8.32 9.46 5.46
N VAL A 180 -9.15 9.91 6.39
CA VAL A 180 -10.35 10.68 6.07
C VAL A 180 -9.96 11.90 5.23
N GLY A 181 -10.63 12.06 4.10
CA GLY A 181 -10.50 13.27 3.29
C GLY A 181 -9.38 13.29 2.26
N GLY A 182 -8.71 12.16 2.02
CA GLY A 182 -7.59 12.12 1.08
C GLY A 182 -6.37 12.89 1.58
N LEU A 183 -6.21 12.97 2.91
CA LEU A 183 -5.07 13.64 3.56
C LEU A 183 -3.77 12.82 3.48
N GLY A 184 -3.87 11.54 3.08
CA GLY A 184 -2.91 10.46 3.34
C GLY A 184 -1.45 10.71 2.95
N PRO A 185 -0.53 9.80 3.31
CA PRO A 185 -0.77 8.51 3.92
C PRO A 185 -0.64 8.50 5.45
N VAL A 186 -1.38 7.57 6.07
CA VAL A 186 -1.12 7.01 7.40
C VAL A 186 -1.24 5.50 7.22
N GLU A 187 -0.10 4.85 7.15
CA GLU A 187 0.16 3.46 6.75
C GLU A 187 0.80 2.66 7.89
N ASP A 188 0.58 3.07 9.14
CA ASP A 188 0.96 2.30 10.33
C ASP A 188 0.40 0.85 10.32
N MET A 189 -0.60 0.57 9.48
CA MET A 189 -1.17 -0.76 9.28
C MET A 189 -0.75 -1.44 7.97
N GLU A 190 0.28 -0.98 7.26
CA GLU A 190 0.77 -1.61 6.02
C GLU A 190 1.38 -3.00 6.27
N GLY A 191 1.80 -3.68 5.19
CA GLY A 191 2.46 -4.97 5.25
C GLY A 191 1.70 -6.02 6.06
N ASN A 192 2.40 -6.72 6.95
CA ASN A 192 1.82 -7.73 7.83
C ASN A 192 1.86 -7.33 9.32
N ILE A 193 1.85 -6.03 9.61
CA ILE A 193 1.75 -5.51 10.98
C ILE A 193 0.47 -6.03 11.65
N SER A 194 0.62 -6.66 12.83
CA SER A 194 -0.47 -7.26 13.60
C SER A 194 -0.85 -6.38 14.79
N LEU A 195 -1.56 -5.28 14.54
CA LEU A 195 -2.04 -4.35 15.58
C LEU A 195 -3.54 -4.09 15.43
N GLY A 196 -4.20 -3.64 16.50
CA GLY A 196 -5.60 -3.21 16.46
C GLY A 196 -6.56 -4.26 15.88
N ASN A 197 -7.51 -3.80 15.09
CA ASN A 197 -8.49 -4.65 14.41
C ASN A 197 -7.86 -5.54 13.34
N LYS A 198 -6.85 -5.05 12.60
CA LYS A 198 -6.09 -5.88 11.64
C LYS A 198 -5.46 -7.08 12.33
N GLY A 199 -4.82 -6.87 13.49
CA GLY A 199 -4.18 -7.92 14.29
C GLY A 199 -5.19 -8.97 14.78
N LYS A 200 -6.37 -8.54 15.22
CA LYS A 200 -7.48 -9.47 15.57
C LYS A 200 -7.89 -10.33 14.37
N LEU A 201 -7.99 -9.74 13.18
CA LEU A 201 -8.31 -10.47 11.95
C LEU A 201 -7.16 -11.41 11.55
N MET A 202 -5.90 -10.96 11.62
CA MET A 202 -4.71 -11.76 11.34
C MET A 202 -4.61 -12.99 12.23
N LYS A 203 -4.91 -12.86 13.53
CA LYS A 203 -5.01 -13.99 14.48
C LYS A 203 -6.03 -15.04 14.06
N LYS A 204 -7.22 -14.61 13.61
CA LYS A 204 -8.26 -15.52 13.07
C LYS A 204 -7.80 -16.23 11.79
N LEU A 205 -6.91 -15.59 11.02
CA LEU A 205 -6.31 -16.09 9.79
C LEU A 205 -4.98 -16.84 10.01
N ASN A 206 -4.55 -17.00 11.26
CA ASN A 206 -3.25 -17.53 11.67
C ASN A 206 -2.03 -16.82 11.03
N LEU A 207 -2.22 -15.63 10.45
CA LEU A 207 -1.24 -14.95 9.60
C LEU A 207 0.00 -14.49 10.40
N GLU A 208 -0.16 -14.21 11.69
CA GLU A 208 0.93 -13.85 12.61
C GLU A 208 1.99 -14.97 12.77
N LYS A 209 1.64 -16.21 12.39
CA LYS A 209 2.50 -17.40 12.53
C LYS A 209 2.93 -17.98 11.19
N LEU A 210 2.77 -17.22 10.10
CA LEU A 210 3.05 -17.71 8.75
C LEU A 210 4.17 -16.92 8.10
N PRO A 211 5.10 -17.60 7.41
CA PRO A 211 5.95 -16.97 6.42
C PRO A 211 5.09 -16.26 5.38
N THR A 212 5.38 -15.00 5.09
CA THR A 212 4.46 -14.11 4.37
C THR A 212 5.15 -13.40 3.21
N ILE A 213 4.54 -13.41 2.04
CA ILE A 213 4.95 -12.54 0.93
C ILE A 213 4.19 -11.23 1.07
N ILE A 214 4.91 -10.11 1.24
CA ILE A 214 4.33 -8.78 1.17
C ILE A 214 4.50 -8.26 -0.25
N VAL A 215 3.40 -7.88 -0.88
CA VAL A 215 3.37 -7.34 -2.23
C VAL A 215 3.35 -5.83 -2.14
N GLU A 216 4.45 -5.22 -2.58
CA GLU A 216 4.69 -3.78 -2.53
C GLU A 216 4.82 -3.17 -3.92
N SER A 217 4.79 -1.85 -3.90
CA SER A 217 4.61 -0.91 -4.99
C SER A 217 5.35 -1.18 -6.31
N LYS A 218 4.79 -0.58 -7.37
CA LYS A 218 5.51 -0.30 -8.62
C LYS A 218 6.14 1.09 -8.49
N ASN A 219 7.45 1.18 -8.40
CA ASN A 219 8.11 2.42 -7.98
C ASN A 219 9.35 2.78 -8.81
N TYR A 220 9.69 4.05 -8.73
CA TYR A 220 10.96 4.61 -9.16
C TYR A 220 11.67 5.21 -7.95
N SER A 221 12.95 4.90 -7.79
CA SER A 221 13.85 5.61 -6.89
C SER A 221 15.16 5.86 -7.63
N PRO A 222 15.76 7.07 -7.59
CA PRO A 222 17.01 7.32 -8.32
C PRO A 222 18.11 6.31 -7.99
N GLN A 223 18.27 5.98 -6.70
CA GLN A 223 19.27 5.02 -6.23
C GLN A 223 19.06 3.60 -6.79
N GLY A 224 17.82 3.14 -6.87
CA GLY A 224 17.49 1.78 -7.33
C GLY A 224 17.23 1.65 -8.82
N CYS A 225 16.95 2.75 -9.53
CA CYS A 225 16.38 2.69 -10.88
C CYS A 225 17.23 3.36 -11.97
N ASP A 226 18.18 4.25 -11.62
CA ASP A 226 18.90 5.05 -12.64
C ASP A 226 19.76 4.22 -13.61
N HIS A 227 20.10 3.00 -13.22
CA HIS A 227 20.88 2.06 -14.03
C HIS A 227 20.01 1.08 -14.84
N LEU A 228 18.69 1.09 -14.67
CA LEU A 228 17.78 0.12 -15.30
C LEU A 228 17.50 0.45 -16.76
N GLU A 229 17.65 -0.56 -17.63
CA GLU A 229 17.29 -0.49 -19.06
C GLU A 229 15.88 -1.04 -19.34
N GLU A 230 15.41 -1.96 -18.50
CA GLU A 230 14.06 -2.51 -18.51
C GLU A 230 13.46 -2.49 -17.09
N ASN A 231 12.14 -2.63 -16.98
CA ASN A 231 11.49 -2.70 -15.67
C ASN A 231 11.86 -4.04 -15.01
N THR A 232 12.16 -4.00 -13.72
CA THR A 232 12.82 -5.10 -13.01
C THR A 232 12.13 -5.33 -11.68
N PHE A 233 11.76 -6.58 -11.36
CA PHE A 233 11.24 -6.92 -10.05
C PHE A 233 12.32 -6.75 -8.98
N LEU A 234 12.01 -6.11 -7.87
CA LEU A 234 12.92 -5.99 -6.74
C LEU A 234 12.40 -6.81 -5.57
N ILE A 235 13.23 -7.75 -5.13
CA ILE A 235 12.96 -8.63 -4.00
C ILE A 235 13.77 -8.12 -2.82
N ARG A 236 13.08 -7.72 -1.75
CA ARG A 236 13.72 -7.13 -0.57
C ARG A 236 13.51 -8.02 0.65
N GLY A 237 14.57 -8.10 1.44
CA GLY A 237 14.55 -8.65 2.79
C GLY A 237 15.78 -8.15 3.54
N ASN A 238 15.83 -8.41 4.83
CA ASN A 238 16.98 -8.16 5.66
C ASN A 238 17.48 -9.48 6.25
N ASN A 239 18.76 -9.80 6.08
CA ASN A 239 19.32 -11.06 6.60
C ASN A 239 19.14 -11.21 8.12
N GLU A 240 19.20 -10.11 8.85
CA GLU A 240 19.11 -10.08 10.30
C GLU A 240 17.66 -10.15 10.77
N PHE A 241 16.75 -9.43 10.10
CA PHE A 241 15.40 -9.19 10.62
C PHE A 241 14.30 -9.94 9.89
N ASP A 242 14.40 -10.17 8.58
CA ASP A 242 13.30 -10.67 7.76
C ASP A 242 13.41 -12.18 7.48
N ASN A 243 12.44 -12.77 6.78
CA ASN A 243 12.48 -14.18 6.40
C ASN A 243 13.22 -14.38 5.07
N ILE A 244 14.48 -14.79 5.14
CA ILE A 244 15.32 -14.93 3.95
C ILE A 244 14.91 -16.15 3.12
N THR A 245 14.32 -17.17 3.72
CA THR A 245 13.74 -18.31 3.00
C THR A 245 12.60 -17.88 2.06
N VAL A 246 11.70 -16.99 2.52
CA VAL A 246 10.69 -16.38 1.64
C VAL A 246 11.34 -15.56 0.53
N ALA A 247 12.34 -14.73 0.86
CA ALA A 247 13.03 -13.89 -0.12
C ALA A 247 13.72 -14.73 -1.21
N LYS A 248 14.41 -15.81 -0.83
CA LYS A 248 15.06 -16.74 -1.76
C LYS A 248 14.05 -17.50 -2.62
N SER A 249 12.87 -17.81 -2.09
CA SER A 249 11.79 -18.42 -2.87
C SER A 249 11.30 -17.50 -3.98
N LEU A 250 11.19 -16.19 -3.71
CA LEU A 250 10.89 -15.18 -4.72
C LEU A 250 12.00 -15.02 -5.76
N VAL A 251 13.27 -15.01 -5.33
CA VAL A 251 14.43 -14.96 -6.26
C VAL A 251 14.40 -16.17 -7.19
N LYS A 252 14.24 -17.37 -6.63
CA LYS A 252 14.22 -18.61 -7.40
C LYS A 252 13.03 -18.66 -8.36
N ALA A 253 11.86 -18.16 -7.94
CA ALA A 253 10.71 -18.04 -8.82
C ALA A 253 10.99 -17.12 -10.03
N SER A 254 11.59 -15.95 -9.80
CA SER A 254 11.96 -15.03 -10.88
C SER A 254 12.98 -15.62 -11.84
N GLU A 255 13.98 -16.35 -11.32
CA GLU A 255 14.95 -17.11 -12.12
C GLU A 255 14.28 -18.16 -13.01
N ASP A 256 13.42 -19.00 -12.42
CA ASP A 256 12.75 -20.10 -13.13
C ASP A 256 11.78 -19.57 -14.21
N LEU A 257 11.19 -18.39 -13.99
CA LEU A 257 10.30 -17.71 -14.93
C LEU A 257 11.06 -16.87 -15.97
N ASN A 258 12.38 -16.72 -15.84
CA ASN A 258 13.22 -15.87 -16.68
C ASN A 258 12.66 -14.42 -16.75
N MET A 259 12.27 -13.88 -15.59
CA MET A 259 11.80 -12.50 -15.44
C MET A 259 12.92 -11.60 -14.92
N PRO A 260 13.06 -10.35 -15.40
CA PRO A 260 14.06 -9.43 -14.86
C PRO A 260 13.84 -9.21 -13.36
N TYR A 261 14.87 -9.47 -12.56
CA TYR A 261 14.82 -9.24 -11.13
C TYR A 261 16.16 -8.71 -10.59
N ASP A 262 16.07 -8.05 -9.45
CA ASP A 262 17.18 -7.71 -8.56
C ASP A 262 16.78 -8.03 -7.11
N TYR A 263 17.74 -8.09 -6.21
CA TYR A 263 17.48 -8.34 -4.80
C TYR A 263 18.33 -7.49 -3.87
N ASN A 264 17.75 -7.12 -2.73
CA ASN A 264 18.46 -6.40 -1.67
C ASN A 264 18.17 -7.07 -0.32
N PHE A 265 19.13 -7.85 0.17
CA PHE A 265 19.07 -8.54 1.48
C PHE A 265 19.59 -7.70 2.66
N LYS A 266 19.76 -6.40 2.44
CA LYS A 266 20.07 -5.38 3.44
C LYS A 266 19.01 -4.28 3.47
N ALA A 267 17.86 -4.53 2.82
CA ALA A 267 16.78 -3.56 2.78
C ALA A 267 16.23 -3.35 4.19
N PHE A 268 15.60 -2.19 4.41
CA PHE A 268 14.90 -1.85 5.64
C PHE A 268 15.71 -2.22 6.90
N PRO A 269 16.78 -1.49 7.23
CA PRO A 269 17.39 -1.66 8.55
C PRO A 269 16.34 -1.42 9.65
N ARG A 270 16.49 -2.10 10.79
CA ARG A 270 15.68 -1.93 12.01
C ARG A 270 16.51 -1.31 13.10
N ASP A 271 15.85 -0.81 14.13
CA ASP A 271 16.49 -0.20 15.29
C ASP A 271 17.39 0.99 14.87
N THR A 272 16.89 1.79 13.90
CA THR A 272 17.54 2.99 13.38
C THR A 272 16.62 4.19 13.46
N ASN A 273 17.13 5.34 13.87
CA ASN A 273 16.36 6.59 13.93
C ASN A 273 16.16 7.26 12.54
N ILE A 274 16.25 6.51 11.43
CA ILE A 274 16.28 7.08 10.06
C ILE A 274 15.00 7.87 9.77
N LEU A 275 13.82 7.33 10.10
CA LEU A 275 12.56 8.02 9.83
C LEU A 275 12.43 9.31 10.67
N PHE A 276 12.87 9.25 11.93
CA PHE A 276 12.94 10.42 12.80
C PHE A 276 13.90 11.48 12.25
N GLU A 277 15.11 11.09 11.84
CA GLU A 277 16.11 11.98 11.25
C GLU A 277 15.60 12.64 9.96
N ASN A 278 14.92 11.87 9.09
CA ASN A 278 14.27 12.39 7.89
C ASN A 278 13.16 13.39 8.24
N SER A 279 12.36 13.10 9.27
CA SER A 279 11.32 14.01 9.78
C SER A 279 11.92 15.33 10.25
N GLN A 280 13.02 15.28 11.02
CA GLN A 280 13.76 16.46 11.47
C GLN A 280 14.35 17.24 10.30
N SER A 281 14.88 16.55 9.29
CA SER A 281 15.44 17.18 8.09
C SER A 281 14.37 17.96 7.32
N LEU A 282 13.20 17.34 7.10
CA LEU A 282 12.05 18.00 6.46
C LEU A 282 11.58 19.22 7.25
N ALA A 283 11.44 19.08 8.58
CA ALA A 283 11.04 20.19 9.46
C ALA A 283 12.02 21.37 9.38
N ASN A 284 13.33 21.11 9.36
CA ASN A 284 14.34 22.15 9.22
C ASN A 284 14.24 22.91 7.88
N GLU A 285 13.98 22.21 6.77
CA GLU A 285 13.75 22.88 5.47
C GLU A 285 12.45 23.69 5.47
N ILE A 286 11.38 23.23 6.14
CA ILE A 286 10.15 24.00 6.33
C ILE A 286 10.41 25.29 7.12
N ILE A 287 11.13 25.20 8.25
CA ILE A 287 11.49 26.37 9.08
C ILE A 287 12.28 27.39 8.27
N LYS A 288 13.28 26.92 7.52
CA LYS A 288 14.12 27.76 6.65
C LYS A 288 13.29 28.47 5.57
N LEU A 289 12.32 27.79 4.96
CA LEU A 289 11.39 28.40 4.01
C LEU A 289 10.48 29.42 4.70
N GLY A 290 9.98 29.14 5.91
CA GLY A 290 9.21 30.09 6.72
C GLY A 290 9.99 31.38 7.01
N GLU A 291 11.26 31.25 7.42
CA GLU A 291 12.15 32.40 7.64
C GLU A 291 12.47 33.16 6.34
N LYS A 292 12.59 32.46 5.21
CA LYS A 292 12.73 33.11 3.89
C LYS A 292 11.45 33.88 3.52
N PHE A 293 10.27 33.33 3.80
CA PHE A 293 8.99 33.99 3.52
C PHE A 293 8.85 35.28 4.33
N LYS A 294 9.21 35.25 5.61
CA LYS A 294 9.16 36.42 6.51
C LYS A 294 9.98 37.61 6.01
N LYS A 295 11.09 37.34 5.32
CA LYS A 295 12.00 38.34 4.76
C LYS A 295 11.65 38.75 3.32
N ALA A 296 10.71 38.07 2.68
CA ALA A 296 10.37 38.31 1.28
C ALA A 296 9.59 39.62 1.13
N GLU A 297 10.08 40.53 0.28
CA GLU A 297 9.46 41.83 0.05
C GLU A 297 8.54 41.78 -1.17
N THR A 298 8.92 41.01 -2.19
CA THR A 298 8.21 40.96 -3.47
C THR A 298 7.25 39.77 -3.56
N SER A 299 6.19 39.92 -4.36
CA SER A 299 5.27 38.80 -4.63
C SER A 299 5.96 37.61 -5.29
N ARG A 300 6.98 37.85 -6.13
CA ARG A 300 7.76 36.79 -6.79
C ARG A 300 8.49 35.92 -5.76
N GLU A 301 9.15 36.51 -4.78
CA GLU A 301 9.86 35.78 -3.72
C GLU A 301 8.88 34.98 -2.86
N LYS A 302 7.76 35.60 -2.48
CA LYS A 302 6.69 34.96 -1.72
C LYS A 302 6.16 33.73 -2.46
N VAL A 303 5.86 33.87 -3.75
CA VAL A 303 5.37 32.77 -4.60
C VAL A 303 6.41 31.65 -4.71
N GLU A 304 7.70 31.96 -4.90
CA GLU A 304 8.75 30.94 -4.97
C GLU A 304 8.85 30.12 -3.67
N VAL A 305 8.73 30.77 -2.52
CA VAL A 305 8.77 30.10 -1.21
C VAL A 305 7.55 29.21 -1.00
N ILE A 306 6.34 29.72 -1.27
CA ILE A 306 5.10 28.94 -1.14
C ILE A 306 5.10 27.74 -2.10
N TRP A 307 5.59 27.92 -3.33
CA TRP A 307 5.74 26.80 -4.26
C TRP A 307 6.67 25.71 -3.72
N LYS A 308 7.80 26.08 -3.12
CA LYS A 308 8.72 25.10 -2.49
C LYS A 308 8.09 24.39 -1.30
N LEU A 309 7.35 25.11 -0.45
CA LEU A 309 6.61 24.51 0.65
C LEU A 309 5.56 23.50 0.15
N ASN A 310 4.78 23.87 -0.88
CA ASN A 310 3.82 22.94 -1.48
C ASN A 310 4.50 21.71 -2.08
N LYS A 311 5.67 21.89 -2.73
CA LYS A 311 6.45 20.79 -3.27
C LYS A 311 6.94 19.83 -2.16
N LEU A 312 7.53 20.36 -1.09
CA LEU A 312 7.95 19.55 0.07
C LEU A 312 6.77 18.79 0.68
N SER A 313 5.64 19.48 0.85
CA SER A 313 4.44 18.91 1.46
C SER A 313 3.84 17.75 0.66
N ARG A 314 3.80 17.85 -0.68
CA ARG A 314 3.13 16.85 -1.52
C ARG A 314 4.05 15.75 -2.07
N GLU A 315 5.37 15.90 -1.89
CA GLU A 315 6.39 14.98 -2.40
C GLU A 315 7.17 14.37 -1.23
N ASP A 316 8.03 15.17 -0.57
CA ASP A 316 8.95 14.64 0.44
C ASP A 316 8.25 14.21 1.74
N ALA A 317 7.15 14.88 2.12
CA ALA A 317 6.44 14.57 3.35
C ALA A 317 5.80 13.17 3.36
N GLY A 318 5.50 12.60 2.19
CA GLY A 318 5.04 11.20 2.09
C GLY A 318 6.04 10.22 2.70
N GLY A 319 7.34 10.51 2.60
CA GLY A 319 8.39 9.67 3.16
C GLY A 319 8.58 9.73 4.67
N VAL A 320 7.82 10.57 5.38
CA VAL A 320 7.92 10.72 6.83
C VAL A 320 6.59 10.72 7.55
N THR A 321 5.48 10.79 6.81
CA THR A 321 4.12 10.80 7.38
C THR A 321 3.43 9.44 7.32
N PHE A 322 3.93 8.53 6.47
CA PHE A 322 3.31 7.23 6.25
C PHE A 322 3.35 6.31 7.48
N MET A 323 4.32 6.42 8.38
CA MET A 323 4.41 5.54 9.54
C MET A 323 5.00 6.25 10.75
N SER A 324 4.60 5.83 11.93
CA SER A 324 5.13 6.27 13.21
C SER A 324 6.58 5.78 13.42
N ASN A 325 7.43 6.63 14.02
CA ASN A 325 8.86 6.35 14.18
C ASN A 325 9.16 5.04 14.91
N ASP A 326 8.58 4.85 16.10
CA ASP A 326 8.82 3.66 16.93
C ASP A 326 8.35 2.36 16.26
N LEU A 327 7.29 2.46 15.44
CA LEU A 327 6.79 1.34 14.65
C LEU A 327 7.74 1.06 13.49
N ASN A 328 8.14 2.08 12.73
CA ASN A 328 9.09 1.95 11.63
C ASN A 328 10.42 1.33 12.06
N GLU A 329 10.91 1.67 13.24
CA GLU A 329 12.11 1.02 13.81
C GLU A 329 11.93 -0.48 14.03
N SER A 330 10.71 -0.91 14.37
CA SER A 330 10.37 -2.30 14.68
C SER A 330 10.05 -3.14 13.44
N VAL A 331 9.37 -2.56 12.44
CA VAL A 331 8.80 -3.30 11.29
C VAL A 331 9.26 -2.77 9.92
N GLY A 332 10.02 -1.67 9.90
CA GLY A 332 10.55 -1.06 8.68
C GLY A 332 9.50 -0.38 7.82
N GLY A 333 9.96 0.30 6.79
CA GLY A 333 9.09 1.03 5.86
C GLY A 333 8.36 0.17 4.83
N ALA A 334 8.05 -1.08 5.16
CA ALA A 334 7.14 -1.94 4.39
C ALA A 334 6.25 -2.78 5.32
N GLY A 335 6.17 -2.39 6.60
CA GLY A 335 5.41 -3.11 7.63
C GLY A 335 5.71 -4.61 7.76
N ALA A 336 6.99 -4.98 7.70
CA ALA A 336 7.45 -6.37 7.78
C ALA A 336 7.81 -6.77 9.22
N LEU A 337 6.97 -7.62 9.82
CA LEU A 337 7.24 -8.23 11.12
C LEU A 337 8.49 -9.11 11.05
N LYS A 338 9.38 -8.99 12.06
CA LYS A 338 10.64 -9.73 12.08
C LYS A 338 10.41 -11.25 11.97
N GLY A 339 11.19 -11.88 11.11
CA GLY A 339 11.17 -13.32 10.83
C GLY A 339 10.05 -13.78 9.91
N THR A 340 9.08 -12.92 9.58
CA THR A 340 7.88 -13.38 8.88
C THR A 340 7.98 -13.28 7.37
N SER A 341 8.54 -12.20 6.84
CA SER A 341 8.22 -11.81 5.47
C SER A 341 9.40 -11.49 4.58
N ALA A 342 9.13 -11.45 3.28
CA ALA A 342 9.94 -10.76 2.29
C ALA A 342 9.02 -9.95 1.37
N ILE A 343 9.59 -8.95 0.71
CA ILE A 343 8.84 -7.96 -0.07
C ILE A 343 9.12 -8.19 -1.57
N LEU A 344 8.06 -8.22 -2.38
CA LEU A 344 8.13 -8.21 -3.84
C LEU A 344 7.62 -6.87 -4.36
N SER A 345 8.41 -6.19 -5.18
CA SER A 345 8.08 -4.88 -5.79
C SER A 345 8.52 -4.81 -7.25
N LEU A 346 8.10 -3.79 -8.00
CA LEU A 346 8.46 -3.61 -9.41
C LEU A 346 9.12 -2.24 -9.62
N LEU A 347 10.38 -2.25 -10.05
CA LEU A 347 11.12 -1.03 -10.39
C LEU A 347 10.85 -0.62 -11.84
N VAL A 348 10.70 0.68 -12.05
CA VAL A 348 10.52 1.26 -13.39
C VAL A 348 11.75 2.01 -13.85
N THR A 349 11.97 2.02 -15.17
CA THR A 349 13.14 2.68 -15.77
C THR A 349 13.09 4.22 -15.69
N PRO A 350 14.23 4.91 -15.82
CA PRO A 350 14.27 6.37 -15.96
C PRO A 350 13.49 6.87 -17.18
N LYS A 351 13.45 6.07 -18.26
CA LYS A 351 12.66 6.38 -19.46
C LYS A 351 11.17 6.40 -19.15
N TYR A 352 10.69 5.39 -18.42
CA TYR A 352 9.29 5.29 -17.99
C TYR A 352 8.89 6.49 -17.12
N ILE A 353 9.61 6.76 -16.03
CA ILE A 353 9.20 7.81 -15.09
C ILE A 353 9.30 9.22 -15.70
N LYS A 354 10.21 9.43 -16.65
CA LYS A 354 10.29 10.70 -17.39
C LYS A 354 9.05 10.95 -18.27
N TYR A 355 8.41 9.90 -18.76
CA TYR A 355 7.20 10.02 -19.56
C TYR A 355 5.95 10.04 -18.67
N GLU A 356 5.74 8.99 -17.88
CA GLU A 356 4.51 8.79 -17.08
C GLU A 356 4.42 9.69 -15.85
N LYS A 357 5.57 10.16 -15.32
CA LYS A 357 5.71 10.98 -14.09
C LYS A 357 5.29 10.33 -12.79
N ILE A 358 4.26 9.48 -12.79
CA ILE A 358 3.79 8.71 -11.64
C ILE A 358 3.54 7.28 -12.15
N PRO A 359 4.13 6.24 -11.54
CA PRO A 359 3.84 4.87 -11.93
C PRO A 359 2.38 4.51 -11.72
N TYR A 360 1.92 3.53 -12.49
CA TYR A 360 0.63 2.90 -12.29
C TYR A 360 0.65 1.44 -12.72
N MET A 361 -0.18 0.62 -12.07
CA MET A 361 -0.33 -0.80 -12.38
C MET A 361 -1.09 -1.01 -13.69
N THR A 362 -0.60 -1.95 -14.47
CA THR A 362 -1.30 -2.52 -15.63
C THR A 362 -1.69 -3.96 -15.37
N GLU A 363 -2.59 -4.50 -16.19
CA GLU A 363 -2.97 -5.90 -16.18
C GLU A 363 -1.74 -6.80 -16.36
N LYS A 364 -0.82 -6.43 -17.26
CA LYS A 364 0.43 -7.17 -17.47
C LYS A 364 1.30 -7.18 -16.21
N ASP A 365 1.42 -6.05 -15.53
CA ASP A 365 2.21 -5.99 -14.30
C ASP A 365 1.62 -6.95 -13.26
N VAL A 366 0.31 -6.92 -13.05
CA VAL A 366 -0.40 -7.83 -12.13
C VAL A 366 -0.19 -9.29 -12.52
N ASP A 367 -0.35 -9.64 -13.79
CA ASP A 367 -0.12 -11.01 -14.28
C ASP A 367 1.30 -11.49 -13.98
N ASP A 368 2.30 -10.63 -14.13
CA ASP A 368 3.70 -10.98 -13.88
C ASP A 368 4.00 -11.11 -12.38
N TYR A 369 3.46 -10.22 -11.53
CA TYR A 369 3.49 -10.40 -10.07
C TYR A 369 2.88 -11.76 -9.66
N LEU A 370 1.70 -12.09 -10.20
CA LEU A 370 0.99 -13.32 -9.84
C LEU A 370 1.76 -14.57 -10.28
N LYS A 371 2.45 -14.55 -11.43
CA LYS A 371 3.31 -15.67 -11.86
C LYS A 371 4.44 -15.90 -10.85
N ILE A 372 5.14 -14.84 -10.44
CA ILE A 372 6.21 -14.92 -9.45
C ILE A 372 5.66 -15.44 -8.12
N ILE A 373 4.56 -14.86 -7.62
CA ILE A 373 3.96 -15.25 -6.34
C ILE A 373 3.52 -16.72 -6.35
N LYS A 374 2.79 -17.16 -7.39
CA LYS A 374 2.32 -18.56 -7.49
C LYS A 374 3.51 -19.53 -7.51
N LYS A 375 4.57 -19.22 -8.27
CA LYS A 375 5.79 -20.05 -8.31
C LYS A 375 6.59 -20.01 -7.00
N ALA A 376 6.68 -18.85 -6.36
CA ALA A 376 7.36 -18.70 -5.08
C ALA A 376 6.65 -19.44 -3.95
N VAL A 377 5.32 -19.47 -3.95
CA VAL A 377 4.53 -20.27 -3.00
C VAL A 377 4.81 -21.76 -3.18
N GLU A 378 4.86 -22.26 -4.41
CA GLU A 378 5.24 -23.65 -4.71
C GLU A 378 6.64 -23.96 -4.12
N ILE A 379 7.63 -23.11 -4.38
CA ILE A 379 9.00 -23.28 -3.87
C ILE A 379 9.03 -23.22 -2.35
N LEU A 380 8.40 -22.21 -1.75
CA LEU A 380 8.35 -21.99 -0.31
C LEU A 380 7.68 -23.15 0.42
N SER A 381 6.64 -23.74 -0.17
CA SER A 381 5.94 -24.88 0.45
C SER A 381 6.85 -26.11 0.64
N ASN A 382 7.87 -26.26 -0.20
CA ASN A 382 8.87 -27.32 -0.09
C ASN A 382 9.99 -26.99 0.91
N ASP A 383 10.10 -25.74 1.36
CA ASP A 383 11.13 -25.26 2.30
C ASP A 383 10.52 -24.57 3.54
N ILE A 384 9.28 -24.95 3.87
CA ILE A 384 8.47 -24.24 4.87
C ILE A 384 9.07 -24.36 6.28
N ASP A 385 9.70 -25.49 6.60
CA ASP A 385 10.32 -25.72 7.91
C ASP A 385 11.44 -24.70 8.19
N ASN A 386 12.24 -24.35 7.18
CA ASN A 386 13.29 -23.33 7.31
C ASN A 386 12.68 -21.93 7.46
N ALA A 387 11.62 -21.64 6.71
CA ALA A 387 10.92 -20.37 6.83
C ALA A 387 10.27 -20.21 8.22
N VAL A 388 9.66 -21.26 8.77
CA VAL A 388 9.11 -21.25 10.14
C VAL A 388 10.22 -21.13 11.18
N TYR A 389 11.35 -21.82 10.99
CA TYR A 389 12.51 -21.68 11.88
C TYR A 389 13.04 -20.24 11.94
N GLU A 390 13.15 -19.56 10.80
CA GLU A 390 13.51 -18.13 10.77
C GLU A 390 12.47 -17.25 11.46
N LEU A 391 11.18 -17.53 11.28
CA LEU A 391 10.09 -16.81 11.93
C LEU A 391 10.21 -16.90 13.45
N GLU A 392 10.25 -18.12 13.99
CA GLU A 392 10.34 -18.35 15.43
C GLU A 392 11.64 -17.81 16.03
N GLY A 393 12.74 -17.87 15.28
CA GLY A 393 14.05 -17.41 15.75
C GLY A 393 14.23 -15.88 15.77
N LYS A 394 13.46 -15.14 14.96
CA LYS A 394 13.59 -13.68 14.81
C LYS A 394 12.41 -12.90 15.40
N TRP A 395 11.32 -13.57 15.77
CA TRP A 395 10.12 -12.93 16.29
C TRP A 395 10.37 -12.21 17.62
N ASP A 396 10.11 -10.91 17.68
CA ASP A 396 10.21 -10.10 18.89
C ASP A 396 9.09 -9.06 19.05
N PHE A 397 8.05 -9.13 18.20
CA PHE A 397 7.01 -8.12 18.13
C PHE A 397 6.12 -8.12 19.39
N LYS A 398 5.85 -6.93 19.92
CA LYS A 398 5.05 -6.71 21.14
C LYS A 398 3.97 -5.67 20.87
N GLU A 399 2.73 -6.13 20.76
CA GLU A 399 1.57 -5.29 20.43
C GLU A 399 1.40 -4.14 21.44
N GLU A 400 1.53 -4.44 22.73
CA GLU A 400 1.46 -3.47 23.84
C GLU A 400 2.43 -2.28 23.72
N LYS A 401 3.53 -2.35 22.94
CA LYS A 401 4.41 -1.19 22.70
C LYS A 401 3.70 -0.09 21.88
N PHE A 402 2.68 -0.47 21.11
CA PHE A 402 2.06 0.38 20.09
C PHE A 402 0.61 0.73 20.41
N GLU A 403 0.15 0.52 21.64
CA GLU A 403 -1.22 0.88 22.08
C GLU A 403 -1.51 2.37 21.87
N TYR A 404 -0.49 3.23 21.96
CA TYR A 404 -0.61 4.68 21.76
C TYR A 404 -1.15 5.06 20.37
N LEU A 405 -1.00 4.20 19.35
CA LEU A 405 -1.52 4.45 18.00
C LEU A 405 -3.06 4.48 17.95
N PHE A 406 -3.71 3.89 18.95
CA PHE A 406 -5.17 3.77 19.03
C PHE A 406 -5.79 4.75 20.03
N GLU A 407 -4.97 5.56 20.70
CA GLU A 407 -5.44 6.59 21.62
C GLU A 407 -5.89 7.82 20.82
N ASP A 408 -7.12 8.28 21.05
CA ASP A 408 -7.64 9.51 20.45
C ASP A 408 -7.11 10.73 21.23
N ASN A 409 -5.79 10.92 21.19
CA ASN A 409 -5.10 12.04 21.83
C ASN A 409 -5.13 13.29 20.94
N MET A 410 -6.31 13.68 20.46
CA MET A 410 -6.50 14.97 19.81
C MET A 410 -6.86 16.05 20.85
N GLU A 411 -5.86 16.54 21.58
CA GLU A 411 -5.84 17.96 21.94
C GLU A 411 -5.24 18.72 20.74
N VAL A 412 -6.10 19.18 19.82
CA VAL A 412 -5.73 20.09 18.73
C VAL A 412 -5.76 21.53 19.20
#